data_AF-A0A2J8GHY0-F1
#
_entry.id   AF-A0A2J8GHY0-F1
#
_cell.length_a   1.000
_cell.length_b   1.000
_cell.length_c   1.000
_cell.angle_alpha   90.00
_cell.angle_beta   90.00
_cell.angle_gamma   90.00
#
_symmetry.space_group_name_H-M   'P 1'
#
loop_
_entity.id
_entity.type
_entity.pdbx_description
1 polymer ?
#
loop_
_entity_poly.entity_id
_entity_poly.type
_entity_poly.pdbx_seq_one_letter_code
_entity_poly.pdbx_strand_id
1 'polypeptide(L)'
;MPTAFIPFTMCARVRDDHRRSFRTDLERLTSTHRAWAPLDVVKSTNTKAFLRGAIMQSVHTATDAGLARYLQDRLAADTDIHLDLTVSIER
;
A
#
# COMPACT_ATOMS: atom_id res chain seq x y z
N MET A 1 12.64 -19.97 -12.39
CA MET A 1 11.94 -18.94 -13.19
C MET A 1 12.22 -17.58 -12.55
N PRO A 2 12.49 -16.52 -13.32
CA PRO A 2 12.55 -15.19 -12.72
C PRO A 2 11.17 -14.86 -12.15
N THR A 3 11.15 -14.54 -10.86
CA THR A 3 9.95 -14.02 -10.21
C THR A 3 9.63 -12.67 -10.84
N ALA A 4 8.57 -12.60 -11.63
CA ALA A 4 8.11 -11.34 -12.18
C ALA A 4 7.54 -10.48 -11.04
N PHE A 5 8.01 -9.24 -10.93
CA PHE A 5 7.42 -8.26 -10.02
C PHE A 5 6.40 -7.43 -10.79
N ILE A 6 5.21 -7.30 -10.24
CA ILE A 6 4.12 -6.49 -10.79
C ILE A 6 4.19 -5.11 -10.13
N PRO A 7 4.45 -4.04 -10.89
CA PRO A 7 4.37 -2.68 -10.35
C PRO A 7 2.91 -2.36 -10.05
N PHE A 8 2.68 -1.63 -8.96
CA PHE A 8 1.37 -1.12 -8.62
C PHE A 8 1.46 0.29 -8.05
N THR A 9 0.40 1.04 -8.22
CA THR A 9 0.16 2.28 -7.48
C THR A 9 -0.88 2.05 -6.39
N MET A 10 -0.85 2.90 -5.38
CA MET A 10 -1.75 2.80 -4.24
C MET A 10 -2.03 4.19 -3.69
N CYS A 11 -3.26 4.42 -3.24
CA CYS A 11 -3.69 5.66 -2.64
C CYS A 11 -4.04 5.44 -1.16
N ALA A 12 -3.20 5.90 -0.26
CA ALA A 12 -3.53 6.01 1.15
C ALA A 12 -4.31 7.30 1.40
N ARG A 13 -5.47 7.22 2.07
CA ARG A 13 -6.20 8.38 2.55
C ARG A 13 -6.32 8.33 4.06
N VAL A 14 -6.32 9.50 4.68
CA VAL A 14 -6.63 9.62 6.09
C VAL A 14 -8.12 9.34 6.31
N ARG A 15 -8.44 8.60 7.38
CA ARG A 15 -9.79 8.51 7.92
C ARG A 15 -10.12 9.78 8.73
N ASP A 16 -11.37 10.24 8.72
CA ASP A 16 -11.75 11.59 9.19
C ASP A 16 -11.23 12.02 10.59
N ASP A 17 -10.88 11.08 11.48
CA ASP A 17 -10.36 11.40 12.83
C ASP A 17 -8.85 11.17 13.04
N HIS A 18 -8.10 10.67 12.04
CA HIS A 18 -6.74 10.15 12.24
C HIS A 18 -5.63 10.98 11.57
N ARG A 19 -5.91 12.26 11.26
CA ARG A 19 -4.96 13.15 10.54
C ARG A 19 -3.63 13.37 11.26
N ARG A 20 -3.60 13.31 12.59
CA ARG A 20 -2.37 13.45 13.37
C ARG A 20 -1.43 12.24 13.21
N SER A 21 -1.98 11.06 13.01
CA SER A 21 -1.21 9.82 12.85
C SER A 21 -0.85 9.53 11.39
N PHE A 22 -1.51 10.18 10.43
CA PHE A 22 -1.33 9.95 8.99
C PHE A 22 0.13 9.89 8.53
N ARG A 23 0.95 10.85 8.97
CA ARG A 23 2.35 10.91 8.58
C ARG A 23 3.16 9.76 9.19
N THR A 24 2.94 9.47 10.46
CA THR A 24 3.58 8.35 11.17
C THR A 24 3.19 7.01 10.55
N ASP A 25 1.92 6.85 10.21
CA ASP A 25 1.41 5.62 9.58
C ASP A 25 1.96 5.46 8.15
N LEU A 26 2.12 6.56 7.42
CA LEU A 26 2.77 6.56 6.11
C LEU A 26 4.25 6.18 6.21
N GLU A 27 4.99 6.75 7.17
CA GLU A 27 6.39 6.44 7.43
C GLU A 27 6.57 4.97 7.84
N ARG A 28 5.67 4.43 8.68
CA ARG A 28 5.62 3.01 9.02
C ARG A 28 5.37 2.14 7.79
N LEU A 29 4.44 2.57 6.94
CA LEU A 29 4.04 1.85 5.73
C LEU A 29 5.14 1.81 4.66
N THR A 30 5.99 2.83 4.59
CA THR A 30 7.17 2.87 3.70
C THR A 30 8.47 2.43 4.37
N SER A 31 8.44 2.08 5.66
CA SER A 31 9.64 1.62 6.35
C SER A 31 10.07 0.25 5.81
N THR A 32 11.38 0.05 5.71
CA THR A 32 12.04 -1.18 5.26
C THR A 32 11.72 -2.41 6.10
N HIS A 33 11.00 -2.27 7.21
CA HIS A 33 10.48 -3.39 7.99
C HIS A 33 9.42 -4.23 7.24
N ARG A 34 8.82 -3.69 6.17
CA ARG A 34 7.87 -4.45 5.33
C ARG A 34 8.57 -5.12 4.16
N ALA A 35 9.27 -6.22 4.47
CA ALA A 35 10.03 -7.03 3.51
C ALA A 35 9.20 -7.61 2.35
N TRP A 36 7.87 -7.57 2.41
CA TRP A 36 6.97 -8.21 1.44
C TRP A 36 6.52 -7.30 0.29
N ALA A 37 6.66 -5.97 0.42
CA ALA A 37 6.39 -5.02 -0.65
C ALA A 37 7.12 -3.70 -0.37
N PRO A 38 8.27 -3.41 -1.01
CA PRO A 38 8.87 -2.08 -0.93
C PRO A 38 7.86 -1.07 -1.49
N LEU A 39 7.59 -0.03 -0.70
CA LEU A 39 6.65 1.05 -1.04
C LEU A 39 7.39 2.38 -1.01
N ASP A 40 7.40 3.06 -2.14
CA ASP A 40 7.96 4.39 -2.29
C ASP A 40 6.83 5.42 -2.32
N VAL A 41 6.95 6.48 -1.52
CA VAL A 41 6.02 7.61 -1.57
C VAL A 41 6.32 8.44 -2.82
N VAL A 42 5.40 8.44 -3.78
CA VAL A 42 5.51 9.27 -4.99
C VAL A 42 5.05 10.70 -4.69
N LYS A 43 3.96 10.84 -3.95
CA LYS A 43 3.40 12.15 -3.58
C LYS A 43 2.64 12.03 -2.27
N SER A 44 2.85 12.94 -1.34
CA SER A 44 2.10 12.98 -0.09
C SER A 44 1.59 14.38 0.20
N THR A 45 0.39 14.46 0.76
CA THR A 45 -0.24 15.64 1.33
C THR A 45 -0.62 15.33 2.79
N ASN A 46 -1.20 16.29 3.49
CA ASN A 46 -1.62 16.11 4.88
C ASN A 46 -2.77 15.10 5.07
N THR A 47 -3.42 14.65 3.99
CA THR A 47 -4.61 13.78 4.04
C THR A 47 -4.58 12.64 3.02
N LYS A 48 -3.64 12.65 2.08
CA LYS A 48 -3.57 11.69 0.98
C LYS A 48 -2.13 11.43 0.59
N ALA A 49 -1.78 10.17 0.36
CA ALA A 49 -0.50 9.78 -0.17
C ALA A 49 -0.68 8.80 -1.32
N PHE A 50 0.10 9.02 -2.36
CA PHE A 50 0.28 8.12 -3.49
C PHE A 50 1.59 7.38 -3.31
N LEU A 51 1.48 6.07 -3.34
CA LEU A 51 2.56 5.12 -3.13
C LEU A 51 2.73 4.32 -4.42
N ARG A 52 3.98 3.97 -4.72
CA ARG A 52 4.33 3.02 -5.77
C ARG A 52 5.03 1.85 -5.13
N GLY A 53 4.65 0.65 -5.51
CA GLY A 53 5.30 -0.57 -5.03
C GLY A 53 5.51 -1.56 -6.15
N ALA A 54 6.20 -2.62 -5.79
CA ALA A 54 6.33 -3.81 -6.63
C ALA A 54 6.12 -5.04 -5.74
N ILE A 55 5.26 -5.96 -6.19
CA ILE A 55 5.03 -7.23 -5.50
C ILE A 55 5.33 -8.40 -6.42
N MET A 56 5.82 -9.50 -5.84
CA MET A 56 6.00 -10.76 -6.56
C MET A 56 4.66 -11.25 -7.15
N GLN A 57 4.70 -11.63 -8.43
CA GLN A 57 3.58 -12.28 -9.09
C GLN A 57 3.21 -13.58 -8.37
N SER A 58 1.95 -13.68 -7.96
CA SER A 58 1.35 -14.83 -7.30
C SER A 58 -0.05 -15.06 -7.85
N VAL A 59 -0.65 -16.22 -7.54
CA VAL A 59 -2.04 -16.55 -7.87
C VAL A 59 -3.03 -15.49 -7.36
N HIS A 60 -2.70 -14.83 -6.25
CA HIS A 60 -3.52 -13.76 -5.67
C HIS A 60 -3.31 -12.39 -6.32
N THR A 61 -2.21 -12.18 -7.05
CA THR A 61 -1.88 -10.90 -7.72
C THR A 61 -2.06 -10.99 -9.24
N ALA A 62 -2.71 -12.04 -9.73
CA ALA A 62 -2.90 -12.30 -11.16
C ALA A 62 -3.92 -11.35 -11.82
N THR A 63 -4.80 -10.75 -11.03
CA THR A 63 -5.78 -9.75 -11.48
C THR A 63 -5.65 -8.49 -10.63
N ASP A 64 -5.99 -7.33 -11.20
CA ASP A 64 -5.89 -6.07 -10.47
C ASP A 64 -6.84 -6.07 -9.25
N ALA A 65 -8.03 -6.65 -9.39
CA ALA A 65 -8.95 -6.82 -8.26
C ALA A 65 -8.39 -7.76 -7.17
N GLY A 66 -7.75 -8.86 -7.56
CA GLY A 66 -7.10 -9.79 -6.65
C GLY A 66 -5.91 -9.15 -5.92
N LEU A 67 -5.09 -8.39 -6.64
CA LEU A 67 -3.98 -7.64 -6.07
C LEU A 67 -4.47 -6.55 -5.12
N ALA A 68 -5.50 -5.79 -5.49
CA ALA A 68 -6.08 -4.77 -4.64
C ALA A 68 -6.62 -5.36 -3.34
N ARG A 69 -7.34 -6.49 -3.43
CA ARG A 69 -7.85 -7.21 -2.26
C ARG A 69 -6.73 -7.82 -1.43
N TYR A 70 -5.73 -8.45 -2.04
CA TYR A 70 -4.58 -9.00 -1.35
C TYR A 70 -3.83 -7.92 -0.55
N LEU A 71 -3.62 -6.74 -1.14
CA LEU A 71 -2.99 -5.61 -0.49
C LEU A 71 -3.87 -5.06 0.64
N GLN A 72 -5.18 -4.90 0.42
CA GLN A 72 -6.12 -4.48 1.47
C GLN A 72 -6.14 -5.46 2.64
N ASP A 73 -6.25 -6.76 2.40
CA ASP A 73 -6.27 -7.80 3.44
C ASP A 73 -4.94 -7.81 4.23
N ARG A 74 -3.81 -7.68 3.54
CA ARG A 74 -2.47 -7.62 4.17
C ARG A 74 -2.28 -6.36 5.01
N LEU A 75 -2.74 -5.22 4.52
CA LEU A 75 -2.62 -3.94 5.22
C LEU A 75 -3.60 -3.84 6.40
N ALA A 76 -4.79 -4.44 6.29
CA ALA A 76 -5.76 -4.51 7.38
C ALA A 76 -5.31 -5.48 8.50
N ALA A 77 -4.60 -6.55 8.15
CA ALA A 77 -3.99 -7.46 9.12
C ALA A 77 -2.78 -6.84 9.86
N ASP A 78 -2.25 -5.72 9.34
CA ASP A 78 -1.22 -4.91 9.99
C ASP A 78 -1.95 -3.93 10.93
N THR A 79 -2.30 -4.45 12.12
CA THR A 79 -3.22 -3.88 13.13
C THR A 79 -2.88 -2.46 13.61
N ASP A 80 -1.71 -1.92 13.22
CA ASP A 80 -1.18 -0.62 13.62
C ASP A 80 -1.37 0.49 12.58
N ILE A 81 -2.10 0.25 11.49
CA ILE A 81 -2.35 1.26 10.45
C ILE A 81 -3.79 1.79 10.53
N HIS A 82 -3.96 3.06 10.90
CA HIS A 82 -5.27 3.73 10.95
C HIS A 82 -5.60 4.51 9.67
N LEU A 83 -5.20 3.98 8.52
CA LEU A 83 -5.39 4.61 7.21
C LEU A 83 -6.54 3.94 6.45
N ASP A 84 -7.36 4.76 5.78
CA ASP A 84 -8.26 4.24 4.74
C ASP A 84 -7.43 4.06 3.47
N LEU A 85 -6.99 2.82 3.27
CA LEU A 85 -6.10 2.44 2.19
C LEU A 85 -6.94 2.03 0.98
N THR A 86 -7.07 2.93 0.02
CA THR A 86 -7.66 2.60 -1.27
C THR A 86 -6.55 2.16 -2.21
N VAL A 87 -6.45 0.85 -2.43
CA VAL A 87 -5.53 0.31 -3.43
C VAL A 87 -6.16 0.49 -4.80
N SER A 88 -5.56 1.34 -5.62
CA SER A 88 -5.95 1.57 -7.02
C SER A 88 -4.75 1.30 -7.88
N ILE A 89 -4.81 0.23 -8.67
CA ILE A 89 -3.73 -0.15 -9.59
C ILE A 89 -3.97 0.64 -10.86
N GLU A 90 -3.23 1.72 -11.03
CA GLU A 90 -3.11 2.40 -12.33
C GLU A 90 -2.02 1.67 -13.12
N ARG A 91 -2.37 1.14 -14.29
CA ARG A 91 -1.42 0.56 -15.24
C ARG A 91 -0.87 1.62 -16.18
#